data_AF-A0A7V9YXW6-F1
#
_entry.id   AF-A0A7V9YXW6-F1
#
_cell.length_a   1.000
_cell.length_b   1.000
_cell.length_c   1.000
_cell.angle_alpha   90.00
_cell.angle_beta   90.00
_cell.angle_gamma   90.00
#
_symmetry.space_group_name_H-M   'P 1'
#
loop_
_entity.id
_entity.type
_entity.pdbx_description
1 polymer ?
#
loop_
_entity_poly.entity_id
_entity_poly.type
_entity_poly.pdbx_seq_one_letter_code
_entity_poly.pdbx_strand_id
1 'polypeptide(L)'
;MAKKGQTFQSYTEEFKLQAIHLYENGGMSYQAVAKKLGIPSSTQVKVWVKKYRNGESLGDQRGKHVNKNPLVGRPQTKFNSIEEERDYLKAQVEYLKKQYPNLHGEGGFQNETDLRSSMS
;
A
#
# COMPACT_ATOMS: atom_id res chain seq x y z
N MET A 1 6.80 20.15 12.90
CA MET A 1 5.89 19.02 13.16
C MET A 1 4.47 19.44 12.77
N ALA A 2 3.64 18.52 12.30
CA ALA A 2 2.23 18.81 11.99
C ALA A 2 1.44 19.08 13.29
N LYS A 3 0.51 20.04 13.26
CA LYS A 3 -0.33 20.39 14.42
C LYS A 3 -1.57 19.51 14.46
N LYS A 4 -2.04 19.12 15.66
CA LYS A 4 -3.30 18.36 15.83
C LYS A 4 -4.46 19.15 15.20
N GLY A 5 -5.21 18.52 14.31
CA GLY A 5 -6.31 19.14 13.56
C GLY A 5 -5.90 19.76 12.21
N GLN A 6 -4.63 19.67 11.80
CA GLN A 6 -4.20 20.10 10.48
C GLN A 6 -4.80 19.19 9.40
N THR A 7 -5.58 19.79 8.50
CA THR A 7 -6.08 19.12 7.29
C THR A 7 -5.09 19.30 6.15
N PHE A 8 -4.84 18.23 5.40
CA PHE A 8 -4.00 18.27 4.22
C PHE A 8 -4.90 18.24 2.98
N GLN A 9 -4.65 19.16 2.05
CA GLN A 9 -5.35 19.16 0.77
C GLN A 9 -4.85 17.99 -0.08
N SER A 10 -5.77 17.14 -0.52
CA SER A 10 -5.49 16.07 -1.47
C SER A 10 -5.85 16.53 -2.87
N TYR A 11 -4.98 16.23 -3.83
CA TYR A 11 -5.19 16.56 -5.24
C TYR A 11 -5.23 15.26 -6.04
N THR A 12 -6.22 15.17 -6.93
CA THR A 12 -6.34 14.06 -7.89
C THR A 12 -5.14 14.07 -8.84
N GLU A 13 -4.86 12.92 -9.45
CA GLU A 13 -3.76 12.80 -10.41
C GLU A 13 -3.96 13.68 -11.64
N GLU A 14 -5.20 13.75 -12.14
CA GLU A 14 -5.60 14.62 -13.24
C GLU A 14 -5.30 16.10 -12.95
N PHE A 15 -5.63 16.57 -11.75
CA PHE A 15 -5.35 17.95 -11.33
C PHE A 15 -3.84 18.24 -11.30
N LYS A 16 -3.03 17.29 -10.82
CA LYS A 16 -1.57 17.41 -10.80
C LYS A 16 -1.00 17.48 -12.23
N LEU A 17 -1.51 16.65 -13.14
CA LEU A 17 -1.12 16.64 -14.55
C LEU A 17 -1.47 17.96 -15.23
N GLN A 18 -2.66 18.53 -14.96
CA GLN A 18 -3.03 19.85 -15.48
C GLN A 18 -2.03 20.93 -15.03
N ALA A 19 -1.62 20.92 -13.75
CA ALA A 19 -0.60 21.86 -13.26
C ALA A 19 0.74 21.70 -13.98
N ILE A 20 1.16 20.46 -14.24
CA ILE A 20 2.41 20.17 -14.96
C ILE A 20 2.32 20.65 -16.41
N HIS A 21 1.23 20.37 -17.12
CA HIS A 21 1.06 20.82 -18.51
C HIS A 21 1.06 22.35 -18.63
N LEU A 22 0.44 23.06 -17.68
CA LEU A 22 0.49 24.52 -17.62
C LEU A 22 1.91 25.06 -17.44
N TYR A 23 2.78 24.32 -16.75
CA TYR A 23 4.19 24.67 -16.58
C TYR A 23 5.00 24.36 -17.84
N GLU A 24 4.96 23.12 -18.33
CA GLU A 24 5.79 22.66 -19.46
C GLU A 24 5.41 23.33 -20.78
N ASN A 25 4.11 23.47 -21.06
CA ASN A 25 3.63 24.00 -22.35
C ASN A 25 3.33 25.50 -22.29
N GLY A 26 2.99 26.02 -21.11
CA GLY A 26 2.54 27.39 -20.94
C GLY A 26 3.66 28.41 -20.68
N GLY A 27 4.90 27.96 -20.46
CA GLY A 27 6.03 28.84 -20.11
C GLY A 27 5.84 29.63 -18.80
N MET A 28 4.86 29.24 -17.98
CA MET A 28 4.53 29.93 -16.73
C MET A 28 5.49 29.53 -15.62
N SER A 29 5.78 30.45 -14.71
CA SER A 29 6.55 30.12 -13.50
C SER A 29 5.72 29.24 -12.54
N TYR A 30 6.40 28.50 -11.66
CA TYR A 30 5.71 27.69 -10.62
C TYR A 30 4.73 28.51 -9.77
N GLN A 31 5.05 29.78 -9.50
CA GLN A 31 4.18 30.69 -8.75
C GLN A 31 2.94 31.08 -9.55
N ALA A 32 3.09 31.35 -10.85
CA ALA A 32 1.96 31.69 -11.73
C ALA A 32 0.99 30.50 -11.86
N VAL A 33 1.52 29.28 -12.03
CA VAL A 33 0.70 28.06 -12.08
C VAL A 33 -0.04 27.85 -10.76
N ALA A 34 0.66 27.97 -9.62
CA ALA A 34 0.05 27.81 -8.30
C ALA A 34 -1.06 28.83 -8.06
N LYS A 35 -0.85 30.10 -8.41
CA LYS A 35 -1.87 31.15 -8.30
C LYS A 35 -3.08 30.87 -9.19
N LYS A 36 -2.85 30.42 -10.44
CA LYS A 36 -3.92 30.11 -11.39
C LYS A 36 -4.80 28.95 -10.94
N LEU A 37 -4.21 27.94 -10.30
CA LEU A 37 -4.92 26.74 -9.82
C LEU A 37 -5.34 26.82 -8.34
N GLY A 38 -5.11 27.95 -7.67
CA GLY A 38 -5.42 28.11 -6.24
C GLY A 38 -4.60 27.23 -5.30
N ILE A 39 -3.41 26.78 -5.74
CA ILE A 39 -2.52 25.95 -4.95
C ILE A 39 -1.77 26.84 -3.95
N PRO A 40 -1.84 26.57 -2.64
CA PRO A 40 -1.24 27.45 -1.63
C PRO A 40 0.29 27.58 -1.71
N SER A 41 0.98 26.57 -2.25
CA SER A 41 2.43 26.53 -2.32
C SER A 41 2.92 26.17 -3.72
N SER A 42 3.72 27.05 -4.32
CA SER A 42 4.39 26.80 -5.61
C SER A 42 5.40 25.64 -5.54
N THR A 43 5.92 25.35 -4.34
CA THR A 43 6.79 24.19 -4.10
C THR A 43 6.07 22.89 -4.42
N GLN A 44 4.75 22.83 -4.20
CA GLN A 44 3.94 21.66 -4.52
C GLN A 44 3.95 21.36 -6.02
N VAL A 45 3.79 22.40 -6.85
CA VAL A 45 3.87 22.30 -8.32
C VAL A 45 5.27 21.86 -8.75
N LYS A 46 6.33 22.43 -8.16
CA LYS A 46 7.72 22.04 -8.45
C LYS A 46 7.98 20.56 -8.17
N VAL A 47 7.44 20.04 -7.06
CA VAL A 47 7.57 18.60 -6.73
C VAL A 47 6.86 17.74 -7.76
N TRP A 48 5.65 18.10 -8.18
CA TRP A 48 4.92 17.34 -9.20
C TRP A 48 5.64 17.33 -10.55
N VAL A 49 6.15 18.48 -11.00
CA VAL A 49 6.94 18.57 -12.24
C VAL A 49 8.19 17.69 -12.16
N LYS A 50 8.92 17.74 -11.03
CA LYS A 50 10.10 16.89 -10.83
C LYS A 50 9.75 15.40 -10.92
N LYS A 51 8.69 14.97 -10.23
CA LYS A 51 8.22 13.58 -10.27
C LYS A 51 7.85 13.14 -11.68
N TYR A 52 7.12 13.98 -12.40
CA TYR A 52 6.72 13.72 -13.78
C TYR A 52 7.93 13.54 -14.71
N ARG A 53 8.94 14.43 -14.61
CA ARG A 53 10.19 14.32 -15.38
C ARG A 53 11.00 13.07 -15.06
N ASN A 54 10.92 12.59 -13.81
CA ASN A 54 11.57 11.35 -13.38
C ASN A 54 10.77 10.08 -13.76
N GLY A 55 9.57 10.20 -14.34
CA GLY A 55 8.69 9.06 -14.58
C GLY A 55 8.09 8.44 -13.30
N GLU A 56 8.10 9.18 -12.19
CA GLU A 56 7.52 8.73 -10.92
C GLU A 56 6.00 8.92 -10.91
N SER A 57 5.29 8.02 -10.22
CA SER A 57 3.83 8.15 -10.03
C SER A 57 3.46 9.40 -9.22
N LEU A 58 2.44 10.12 -9.68
CA LEU A 58 1.88 11.30 -9.01
C LEU A 58 0.84 10.94 -7.94
N GLY A 59 0.42 9.68 -7.90
CA GLY A 59 -0.52 9.14 -6.92
C GLY A 59 0.00 9.18 -5.48
N ASP A 60 -0.93 9.13 -4.53
CA ASP A 60 -0.55 8.90 -3.13
C ASP A 60 -0.17 7.43 -2.94
N GLN A 61 1.09 7.21 -2.55
CA GLN A 61 1.64 5.89 -2.25
C GLN A 61 1.70 5.62 -0.74
N ARG A 62 1.25 6.55 0.11
CA ARG A 62 1.16 6.33 1.55
C ARG A 62 0.26 5.13 1.85
N GLY A 63 0.74 4.20 2.66
CA GLY A 63 0.00 2.99 3.05
C GLY A 63 -0.09 1.91 1.97
N LYS A 64 0.45 2.13 0.76
CA LYS A 64 0.48 1.13 -0.32
C LYS A 64 1.74 0.26 -0.33
N HIS A 65 2.66 0.46 0.63
CA HIS A 65 3.76 -0.47 0.81
C HIS A 65 3.22 -1.78 1.37
N VAL A 66 3.03 -2.75 0.48
CA VAL A 66 2.74 -4.12 0.86
C VAL A 66 4.00 -4.64 1.55
N ASN A 67 4.00 -4.65 2.88
CA ASN A 67 5.05 -5.33 3.62
C ASN A 67 5.02 -6.79 3.17
N LYS A 68 6.11 -7.28 2.59
CA LYS A 68 6.22 -8.69 2.16
C LYS A 68 5.97 -9.67 3.30
N ASN A 69 6.18 -9.23 4.53
CA ASN A 69 5.84 -9.97 5.73
C ASN A 69 4.49 -9.46 6.29
N PRO A 70 3.39 -10.24 6.18
CA PRO A 70 2.05 -9.83 6.62
C PRO A 70 1.94 -9.58 8.14
N LEU A 71 2.96 -10.00 8.90
CA LEU A 71 3.03 -9.92 10.35
C LEU A 71 3.67 -8.62 10.86
N VAL A 72 4.18 -7.76 9.95
CA VAL A 72 4.81 -6.49 10.34
C VAL A 72 3.77 -5.37 10.35
N GLY A 73 3.44 -4.92 11.56
CA GLY A 73 2.50 -3.83 11.81
C GLY A 73 1.22 -4.33 12.46
N ARG A 74 0.10 -3.68 12.14
CA ARG A 74 -1.22 -4.08 12.65
C ARG A 74 -1.70 -5.32 11.86
N PRO A 75 -2.03 -6.44 12.53
CA PRO A 75 -2.60 -7.61 11.86
C PRO A 75 -3.84 -7.24 11.04
N GLN A 76 -3.92 -7.78 9.83
CA GLN A 76 -5.08 -7.60 8.97
C GLN A 76 -6.27 -8.37 9.55
N THR A 77 -7.42 -7.70 9.70
CA THR A 77 -8.65 -8.33 10.22
C THR A 77 -9.73 -8.53 9.17
N LYS A 78 -9.51 -8.04 7.95
CA LYS A 78 -10.43 -8.15 6.80
C LYS A 78 -9.63 -8.40 5.53
N PHE A 79 -9.99 -9.45 4.80
CA PHE A 79 -9.37 -9.84 3.53
C PHE A 79 -10.35 -9.54 2.39
N ASN A 80 -9.84 -9.13 1.23
CA ASN A 80 -10.69 -8.82 0.07
C ASN A 80 -10.93 -10.05 -0.80
N SER A 81 -10.08 -11.08 -0.68
CA SER A 81 -10.17 -12.35 -1.40
C SER A 81 -9.83 -13.54 -0.49
N ILE A 82 -10.42 -14.69 -0.79
CA ILE A 82 -10.14 -15.99 -0.13
C ILE A 82 -8.67 -16.39 -0.33
N GLU A 83 -8.09 -16.07 -1.48
CA GLU A 83 -6.69 -16.38 -1.79
C GLU A 83 -5.73 -15.59 -0.88
N GLU A 84 -6.06 -14.33 -0.61
CA GLU A 84 -5.30 -13.47 0.30
C GLU A 84 -5.36 -13.99 1.75
N GLU A 85 -6.54 -14.44 2.19
CA GLU A 85 -6.73 -15.04 3.51
C GLU A 85 -5.89 -16.30 3.67
N ARG A 86 -5.91 -17.19 2.67
CA ARG A 86 -5.10 -18.42 2.67
C ARG A 86 -3.62 -18.11 2.84
N ASP A 87 -3.11 -17.14 2.08
CA ASP A 87 -1.69 -16.79 2.08
C ASP A 87 -1.28 -16.15 3.41
N TYR A 88 -2.14 -15.32 3.99
CA TYR A 88 -1.95 -14.78 5.34
C TYR A 88 -1.90 -15.88 6.40
N LEU A 89 -2.86 -16.81 6.39
CA LEU A 89 -2.93 -17.91 7.35
C LEU A 89 -1.72 -18.84 7.24
N LYS A 90 -1.26 -19.14 6.01
CA LYS A 90 -0.02 -19.90 5.78
C LYS A 90 1.19 -19.21 6.42
N ALA A 91 1.34 -17.90 6.21
CA ALA A 91 2.44 -17.14 6.81
C ALA A 91 2.36 -17.13 8.35
N GLN A 92 1.16 -17.05 8.92
CA GLN A 92 0.97 -17.11 10.37
C GLN A 92 1.37 -18.49 10.94
N VAL A 93 0.95 -19.58 10.29
CA VAL A 93 1.33 -20.95 10.66
C VAL A 93 2.84 -21.15 10.56
N GLU A 94 3.46 -20.69 9.48
CA GLU A 94 4.91 -20.78 9.29
C GLU A 94 5.68 -20.01 10.38
N TYR A 95 5.23 -18.81 10.72
CA TYR A 95 5.81 -18.03 11.81
C TYR A 95 5.72 -18.77 13.15
N LEU A 96 4.55 -19.33 13.48
CA LEU A 96 4.37 -20.11 14.71
C LEU A 96 5.23 -21.38 14.73
N LYS A 97 5.36 -22.08 13.59
CA LYS A 97 6.27 -23.22 13.41
C LYS A 97 7.72 -22.85 13.72
N LYS A 98 8.15 -21.68 13.23
CA LYS A 98 9.51 -21.18 13.47
C LYS A 98 9.75 -20.76 14.91
N GLN A 99 8.76 -20.16 15.59
CA GLN A 99 8.88 -19.74 16.99
C GLN A 99 8.86 -20.91 17.97
N TYR A 100 8.06 -21.94 17.66
CA TYR A 100 7.88 -23.10 18.53
C TYR A 100 8.20 -24.40 17.78
N PRO A 101 9.49 -24.65 17.49
CA PRO A 101 9.90 -25.89 16.83
C PRO A 101 9.50 -27.12 17.66
N ASN A 102 9.51 -26.99 19.00
CA ASN A 102 9.23 -28.08 19.93
C ASN A 102 7.74 -28.45 20.06
N LEU A 103 6.81 -27.57 19.62
CA LEU A 103 5.37 -27.87 19.62
C LEU A 103 4.94 -28.68 18.40
N HIS A 104 5.72 -28.62 17.32
CA HIS A 104 5.46 -29.35 16.08
C HIS A 104 6.15 -30.71 16.16
N GLY A 105 5.75 -31.53 17.15
CA GLY A 105 6.01 -32.95 17.11
C GLY A 105 5.32 -33.52 15.86
N GLU A 106 6.00 -34.43 15.17
CA GLU A 106 5.45 -35.17 14.03
C GLU A 106 4.24 -36.01 14.49
N GLY A 107 3.08 -35.37 14.58
CA GLY A 107 1.78 -35.99 14.68
C GLY A 107 1.00 -35.49 13.47
N GLY A 108 1.17 -36.19 12.36
CA GLY A 108 0.50 -35.87 11.11
C GLY A 108 -1.00 -35.64 11.34
N PHE A 109 -1.53 -34.58 10.74
CA PHE A 109 -2.94 -34.57 10.37
C PHE A 109 -3.15 -35.82 9.51
N GLN A 110 -3.70 -36.87 10.11
CA GLN A 110 -4.13 -38.05 9.39
C GLN A 110 -5.21 -37.57 8.43
N ASN A 111 -4.85 -37.57 7.16
CA ASN A 111 -5.77 -37.26 6.09
C ASN A 111 -7.00 -38.16 6.23
N GLU A 112 -8.16 -37.59 5.92
CA GLU A 112 -9.50 -38.16 5.99
C GLU A 112 -9.73 -39.34 5.01
N THR A 113 -8.68 -40.10 4.70
CA THR A 113 -8.71 -41.27 3.80
C THR A 113 -8.80 -42.60 4.55
N ASP A 114 -8.49 -42.65 5.85
CA ASP A 114 -8.50 -43.92 6.60
C ASP A 114 -9.86 -44.27 7.23
N LEU A 115 -10.79 -43.32 7.36
CA LEU A 115 -12.12 -43.58 7.93
C LEU A 115 -13.08 -44.31 6.95
N ARG A 116 -12.80 -44.29 5.64
CA ARG A 116 -13.65 -44.94 4.64
C ARG A 116 -13.30 -46.40 4.37
N SER A 117 -12.13 -46.86 4.82
CA SER A 117 -11.70 -48.27 4.68
C SER A 117 -12.12 -49.17 5.84
N SER A 118 -12.64 -48.60 6.94
CA SER A 118 -13.11 -49.35 8.13
C SER A 118 -14.59 -49.76 8.06
N MET A 119 -15.30 -49.44 6.98
CA MET A 119 -16.75 -49.71 6.81
C MET A 119 -17.06 -50.67 5.64
N SER A 120 -16.09 -51.48 5.20
CA SER A 120 -16.32 -52.54 4.22
C SER A 120 -15.92 -53.91 4.73
#